data_AF-A0A9E1ZCX0-F1
#
_entry.id   AF-A0A9E1ZCX0-F1
#
_cell.length_a   1.000
_cell.length_b   1.000
_cell.length_c   1.000
_cell.angle_alpha   90.00
_cell.angle_beta   90.00
_cell.angle_gamma   90.00
#
_symmetry.space_group_name_H-M   'P 1'
#
loop_
_entity.id
_entity.type
_entity.pdbx_description
1 polymer ?
#
loop_
_entity_poly.entity_id
_entity_poly.type
_entity_poly.pdbx_seq_one_letter_code
_entity_poly.pdbx_strand_id
1 'polypeptide(L)'
;IQKHEKELYKYAISELSKIEDIKLVTPPEDQAGPVITFTIKGIHPHDIAEALNSENIAIRAGKHCTDPLHKHLGLIATARISLYVYNDKQDIDRTVEALKKCIKIFA
;
A
#
# COMPACT_ATOMS: atom_id res chain seq x y z
N ILE A 1 3.81 -11.33 -18.29
CA ILE A 1 3.06 -11.16 -17.02
C ILE A 1 4.02 -10.95 -15.85
N GLN A 2 4.75 -11.98 -15.39
CA GLN A 2 5.62 -11.85 -14.21
C GLN A 2 6.67 -10.72 -14.28
N LYS A 3 7.27 -10.48 -15.46
CA LYS A 3 8.20 -9.35 -15.66
C LYS A 3 7.55 -7.99 -15.38
N HIS A 4 6.35 -7.76 -15.92
CA HIS A 4 5.58 -6.53 -15.74
C HIS A 4 5.22 -6.31 -14.26
N GLU A 5 4.71 -7.34 -13.60
CA GLU A 5 4.36 -7.30 -12.17
C GLU A 5 5.57 -7.00 -11.29
N LYS A 6 6.74 -7.59 -11.59
CA LYS A 6 7.99 -7.30 -10.88
C LYS A 6 8.45 -5.86 -11.09
N GLU A 7 8.37 -5.34 -12.32
CA GLU A 7 8.72 -3.96 -12.64
C GLU A 7 7.81 -2.95 -11.91
N LEU A 8 6.50 -3.22 -11.88
CA LEU A 8 5.56 -2.40 -11.13
C LEU A 8 5.75 -2.50 -9.62
N TYR A 9 6.00 -3.70 -9.09
CA TYR A 9 6.27 -3.89 -7.67
C TYR A 9 7.51 -3.12 -7.23
N LYS A 10 8.63 -3.25 -7.97
CA LYS A 10 9.86 -2.46 -7.76
C LYS A 10 9.57 -0.97 -7.72
N TYR A 11 8.83 -0.49 -8.72
CA TYR A 11 8.51 0.92 -8.85
C TYR A 11 7.66 1.42 -7.67
N ALA A 12 6.60 0.69 -7.31
CA ALA A 12 5.74 1.05 -6.19
C ALA A 12 6.48 1.02 -4.84
N ILE A 13 7.33 0.02 -4.58
CA ILE A 13 8.16 -0.01 -3.37
C ILE A 13 9.10 1.18 -3.31
N SER A 14 9.76 1.51 -4.43
CA SER A 14 10.64 2.68 -4.53
C SER A 14 9.89 3.97 -4.21
N GLU A 15 8.71 4.20 -4.81
CA GLU A 15 7.97 5.45 -4.59
C GLU A 15 7.36 5.53 -3.19
N LEU A 16 6.80 4.44 -2.66
CA LEU A 16 6.22 4.41 -1.31
C LEU A 16 7.29 4.58 -0.23
N SER A 17 8.50 4.06 -0.44
CA SER A 17 9.61 4.19 0.52
C SER A 17 10.13 5.63 0.64
N LYS A 18 9.79 6.53 -0.30
CA LYS A 18 10.14 7.95 -0.21
C LYS A 18 9.25 8.73 0.77
N ILE A 19 8.16 8.13 1.24
CA ILE A 19 7.22 8.77 2.16
C ILE A 19 7.59 8.35 3.58
N GLU A 20 8.12 9.28 4.37
CA GLU A 20 8.67 9.03 5.71
C GLU A 20 7.68 8.36 6.68
N ASP A 21 6.41 8.74 6.63
CA ASP A 21 5.38 8.20 7.52
C ASP A 21 4.87 6.81 7.12
N ILE A 22 5.24 6.31 5.93
CA ILE A 22 4.85 4.98 5.47
C ILE A 22 5.81 3.92 6.01
N LYS A 23 5.25 2.93 6.69
CA LYS A 23 5.94 1.69 7.03
C LYS A 23 5.42 0.55 6.17
N LEU A 24 6.30 0.02 5.31
CA LEU A 24 6.01 -1.16 4.50
C LEU A 24 6.00 -2.42 5.37
N VAL A 25 5.00 -3.28 5.14
CA VAL A 25 4.78 -4.58 5.79
C VAL A 25 4.79 -5.66 4.71
N THR A 26 5.88 -5.71 3.95
CA THR A 26 6.06 -6.61 2.81
C THR A 26 7.45 -7.24 2.88
N PRO A 27 7.61 -8.51 2.46
CA PRO A 27 8.93 -9.14 2.41
C PRO A 27 9.85 -8.47 1.37
N PRO A 28 11.15 -8.78 1.40
CA PRO A 28 12.11 -8.35 0.39
C PRO A 28 11.63 -8.63 -1.05
N GLU A 29 12.13 -7.80 -1.96
CA GLU A 29 11.64 -7.70 -3.34
C GLU A 29 11.74 -9.00 -4.16
N ASP A 30 12.71 -9.85 -3.84
CA ASP A 30 12.94 -11.14 -4.46
C ASP A 30 11.94 -12.22 -4.03
N GLN A 31 11.18 -12.00 -2.96
CA GLN A 31 10.26 -12.96 -2.34
C GLN A 31 8.79 -12.54 -2.39
N ALA A 32 8.52 -11.32 -2.86
CA ALA A 32 7.17 -10.75 -2.90
C ALA A 32 6.52 -10.83 -4.30
N GLY A 33 5.21 -11.06 -4.31
CA GLY A 33 4.37 -10.81 -5.50
C GLY A 33 3.98 -9.33 -5.61
N PRO A 34 3.14 -8.94 -6.59
CA PRO A 34 2.69 -7.56 -6.82
C PRO A 34 1.67 -7.06 -5.77
N VAL A 35 1.87 -7.40 -4.49
CA VAL A 35 0.99 -7.05 -3.37
C VAL A 35 1.81 -6.31 -2.33
N ILE A 36 1.41 -5.09 -2.00
CA ILE A 36 2.13 -4.20 -1.11
C ILE A 36 1.22 -3.89 0.06
N THR A 37 1.65 -4.30 1.25
CA THR A 37 0.94 -4.02 2.50
C THR A 37 1.73 -2.97 3.28
N PHE A 38 1.04 -2.01 3.89
CA PHE A 38 1.67 -0.90 4.59
C PHE A 38 0.77 -0.32 5.69
N THR A 39 1.38 0.52 6.52
CA THR A 39 0.72 1.36 7.52
C THR A 39 1.26 2.78 7.39
N ILE A 40 0.46 3.77 7.79
CA ILE A 40 0.92 5.16 7.91
C ILE A 40 0.90 5.54 9.38
N LYS A 41 1.98 6.15 9.86
CA LYS A 41 2.09 6.60 11.25
C LYS A 41 0.92 7.53 11.60
N GLY A 42 0.19 7.20 12.67
CA GLY A 42 -0.91 8.04 13.17
C GLY A 42 -2.23 7.94 12.41
N ILE A 43 -2.33 7.17 11.32
CA ILE A 43 -3.55 7.07 10.51
C ILE A 43 -4.08 5.63 10.53
N HIS A 44 -5.36 5.46 10.85
CA HIS A 44 -5.97 4.13 10.83
C HIS A 44 -6.09 3.63 9.38
N PRO A 45 -5.80 2.34 9.07
CA PRO A 45 -5.86 1.84 7.70
C PRO A 45 -7.20 2.05 6.98
N HIS A 46 -8.32 2.04 7.70
CA HIS A 46 -9.63 2.34 7.10
C HIS A 46 -9.75 3.80 6.63
N ASP A 47 -9.17 4.75 7.36
CA ASP A 47 -9.16 6.17 6.97
C ASP A 47 -8.29 6.37 5.72
N ILE A 48 -7.18 5.63 5.61
CA ILE A 48 -6.34 5.62 4.39
C ILE A 48 -7.17 5.15 3.19
N ALA A 49 -7.92 4.05 3.35
CA ALA A 49 -8.74 3.52 2.27
C ALA A 49 -9.88 4.47 1.88
N GLU A 50 -10.51 5.15 2.84
CA GLU A 50 -11.56 6.13 2.58
C GLU A 50 -11.01 7.39 1.88
N ALA A 51 -9.85 7.90 2.33
CA ALA A 51 -9.19 9.02 1.68
C ALA A 51 -8.81 8.70 0.23
N LEU A 52 -8.23 7.53 -0.04
CA LEU A 52 -7.90 7.10 -1.40
C LEU A 52 -9.14 6.85 -2.26
N ASN A 53 -10.22 6.33 -1.67
CA ASN A 53 -11.48 6.15 -2.37
C ASN A 53 -12.06 7.48 -2.87
N SER A 54 -11.92 8.58 -2.11
CA SER A 54 -12.34 9.92 -2.54
C SER A 54 -11.58 10.43 -3.79
N GLU A 55 -10.38 9.90 -4.03
CA GLU A 55 -9.53 10.17 -5.20
C GLU A 55 -9.72 9.12 -6.31
N ASN A 56 -10.77 8.28 -6.22
CA ASN A 56 -11.07 7.16 -7.10
C ASN A 56 -9.96 6.09 -7.18
N ILE A 57 -9.27 5.84 -6.06
CA ILE A 57 -8.22 4.82 -5.94
C ILE A 57 -8.71 3.73 -5.00
N ALA A 58 -8.90 2.53 -5.53
CA ALA A 58 -9.39 1.39 -4.77
C ALA A 58 -8.23 0.63 -4.10
N ILE A 59 -8.20 0.67 -2.77
CA ILE A 59 -7.34 -0.19 -1.95
C ILE A 59 -8.16 -0.95 -0.92
N ARG A 60 -7.55 -1.91 -0.23
CA ARG A 60 -8.22 -2.63 0.86
C ARG A 60 -7.57 -2.31 2.19
N ALA A 61 -8.39 -2.10 3.21
CA ALA A 61 -7.97 -1.99 4.59
C ALA A 61 -8.51 -3.16 5.43
N GLY A 62 -7.78 -3.54 6.47
CA GLY A 62 -8.21 -4.52 7.46
C GLY A 62 -7.15 -5.60 7.68
N LYS A 63 -7.61 -6.81 8.00
CA LYS A 63 -6.72 -7.95 8.32
C LYS A 63 -6.45 -8.89 7.14
N HIS A 64 -7.06 -8.63 5.99
CA HIS A 64 -6.87 -9.41 4.75
C HIS A 64 -7.06 -10.94 4.90
N CYS A 65 -7.95 -11.36 5.79
CA CYS A 65 -8.14 -12.77 6.17
C CYS A 65 -6.89 -13.45 6.78
N THR A 66 -5.95 -12.67 7.33
CA THR A 66 -4.70 -13.11 7.96
C THR A 66 -4.58 -12.57 9.39
N ASP A 67 -5.65 -12.70 10.19
CA ASP A 67 -5.69 -12.27 11.60
C ASP A 67 -4.54 -12.85 12.46
N PRO A 68 -4.13 -14.13 12.33
CA PRO A 68 -2.98 -14.65 13.08
C PRO A 68 -1.67 -13.91 12.78
N LEU A 69 -1.44 -13.56 11.50
CA LEU A 69 -0.25 -12.81 11.09
C LEU A 69 -0.27 -11.38 11.64
N HIS A 70 -1.43 -10.73 11.59
CA HIS A 70 -1.61 -9.39 12.17
C HIS A 70 -1.33 -9.38 13.68
N LYS A 71 -1.84 -10.39 14.42
CA LYS A 71 -1.55 -10.58 15.84
C LYS A 71 -0.05 -10.79 16.10
N HIS A 72 0.60 -11.64 15.30
CA HIS A 72 2.04 -11.89 15.42
C HIS A 72 2.88 -10.62 15.19
N LEU A 73 2.47 -9.78 14.24
CA LEU A 73 3.14 -8.51 13.93
C LEU A 73 2.76 -7.36 14.88
N GLY A 74 1.81 -7.57 15.81
CA GLY A 74 1.29 -6.52 16.70
C GLY A 74 0.51 -5.43 15.97
N LEU A 75 -0.07 -5.72 14.81
CA LEU A 75 -0.81 -4.77 13.97
C LEU A 75 -2.31 -5.07 14.04
N ILE A 76 -3.14 -4.05 14.32
CA ILE A 76 -4.60 -4.20 14.38
C ILE A 76 -5.22 -4.40 12.99
N ALA A 77 -4.64 -3.74 11.99
CA ALA A 77 -5.05 -3.75 10.58
C ALA A 77 -3.89 -3.18 9.74
N THR A 78 -3.97 -3.38 8.42
CA THR A 78 -3.06 -2.79 7.44
C THR A 78 -3.84 -2.29 6.21
N ALA A 79 -3.20 -1.44 5.42
CA ALA A 79 -3.67 -1.03 4.09
C ALA A 79 -2.91 -1.83 3.03
N ARG A 80 -3.58 -2.19 1.93
CA ARG A 80 -3.00 -3.04 0.89
C ARG A 80 -3.35 -2.58 -0.51
N ILE A 81 -2.30 -2.41 -1.31
CA ILE A 81 -2.35 -2.24 -2.77
C ILE A 81 -2.05 -3.60 -3.40
N SER A 82 -2.84 -4.01 -4.39
CA SER A 82 -2.66 -5.27 -5.10
C SER A 82 -2.69 -4.99 -6.59
N LEU A 83 -1.52 -5.07 -7.23
CA LEU A 83 -1.35 -4.77 -8.64
C LEU A 83 -1.49 -6.05 -9.47
N TYR A 84 -1.90 -5.89 -10.72
CA TYR A 84 -2.02 -6.99 -11.66
C TYR A 84 -1.66 -6.56 -13.08
N VAL A 85 -1.87 -7.45 -14.06
CA VAL A 85 -1.45 -7.27 -15.46
C VAL A 85 -1.97 -6.01 -16.16
N TYR A 86 -3.08 -5.45 -15.67
CA TYR A 86 -3.74 -4.28 -16.24
C TYR A 86 -3.31 -2.96 -15.59
N ASN A 87 -2.58 -3.01 -14.48
CA ASN A 87 -2.08 -1.80 -13.85
C ASN A 87 -0.84 -1.27 -14.56
N ASP A 88 -0.54 0.00 -14.35
CA ASP A 88 0.66 0.66 -14.85
C ASP A 88 1.33 1.59 -13.82
N LYS A 89 2.38 2.31 -14.23
CA LYS A 89 3.08 3.25 -13.37
C LYS A 89 2.25 4.49 -13.01
N GLN A 90 1.33 4.90 -13.87
CA GLN A 90 0.46 6.05 -13.59
C GLN A 90 -0.52 5.75 -12.47
N ASP A 91 -1.02 4.51 -12.39
CA ASP A 91 -1.82 4.05 -11.24
C ASP A 91 -1.04 4.21 -9.92
N ILE A 92 0.24 3.85 -9.94
CA ILE A 92 1.13 3.95 -8.78
C ILE A 92 1.39 5.42 -8.44
N ASP A 93 1.69 6.26 -9.43
CA ASP A 93 1.95 7.69 -9.24
C ASP A 93 0.74 8.40 -8.63
N ARG A 94 -0.46 8.13 -9.17
CA ARG A 94 -1.71 8.66 -8.62
C ARG A 94 -1.95 8.19 -7.18
N THR A 95 -1.64 6.94 -6.89
CA THR A 95 -1.74 6.38 -5.53
C THR A 95 -0.79 7.08 -4.56
N VAL A 96 0.46 7.30 -4.96
CA VAL A 96 1.48 7.98 -4.16
C VAL A 96 1.08 9.42 -3.86
N GLU A 97 0.57 10.16 -4.85
CA GLU A 97 0.08 11.53 -4.64
C GLU A 97 -1.15 11.57 -3.74
N ALA A 98 -2.09 10.63 -3.88
CA ALA A 98 -3.24 10.51 -2.98
C ALA A 98 -2.82 10.18 -1.54
N LEU A 99 -1.80 9.33 -1.35
CA LEU A 99 -1.26 9.04 -0.02
C LEU A 99 -0.60 10.26 0.61
N LYS A 100 0.15 11.07 -0.15
CA LYS A 100 0.70 12.34 0.34
C LYS A 100 -0.39 13.32 0.74
N LYS A 101 -1.48 13.41 -0.03
CA LYS A 101 -2.66 14.21 0.35
C LYS A 101 -3.31 13.67 1.62
N CYS A 102 -3.50 12.36 1.73
CA CYS A 102 -4.04 11.70 2.92
C CYS A 102 -3.22 12.08 4.16
N ILE A 103 -1.89 11.98 4.10
CA ILE A 103 -1.02 12.36 5.23
C ILE A 103 -1.25 13.81 5.64
N LYS A 104 -1.33 14.75 4.69
CA LYS A 104 -1.60 16.17 4.98
C LYS A 104 -2.95 16.43 5.64
N ILE A 105 -3.96 15.57 5.43
CA ILE A 105 -5.29 15.71 6.03
C ILE A 105 -5.28 15.30 7.51
N PHE A 106 -4.44 14.34 7.88
CA PHE A 106 -4.39 13.76 9.23
C PHE A 106 -3.14 14.16 10.04
N ALA A 107 -2.25 14.98 9.46
CA ALA A 107 -1.06 15.53 10.10
C ALA A 107 -1.37 16.73 11.02
#